data_AF-A6JNS8-F1
#
_entry.id   AF-A6JNS8-F1
#
_cell.length_a   1.000
_cell.length_b   1.000
_cell.length_c   1.000
_cell.angle_alpha   90.00
_cell.angle_beta   90.00
_cell.angle_gamma   90.00
#
_symmetry.space_group_name_H-M   'P 1'
#
loop_
_entity.id
_entity.type
_entity.pdbx_description
1 polymer ?
#
loop_
_entity_poly.entity_id
_entity_poly.type
_entity_poly.pdbx_seq_one_letter_code
_entity_poly.pdbx_strand_id
1 'polypeptide(L)'
;MMAAGAAVALALWLLLPAVGVGEAGPPPIQDGEFTFLLPAGRKQCFYQSAPANASLETEYQVIGGAGLDVDFTLESPQGVLLVSESRKADGVHT
;
A
#
# COMPACT_ATOMS: atom_id res chain seq x y z
N MET A 1 31.94 -41.44 21.86
CA MET A 1 30.92 -40.62 22.56
C MET A 1 30.52 -39.45 21.66
N MET A 2 29.84 -39.66 20.54
CA MET A 2 29.40 -38.56 19.62
C MET A 2 28.06 -38.83 18.93
N ALA A 3 27.60 -40.09 18.86
CA ALA A 3 26.38 -40.46 18.15
C ALA A 3 25.06 -40.10 18.88
N ALA A 4 25.09 -39.94 20.21
CA ALA A 4 23.88 -39.67 21.00
C ALA A 4 23.39 -38.22 20.88
N GLY A 5 24.29 -37.25 20.61
CA GLY A 5 23.93 -35.84 20.53
C GLY A 5 23.14 -35.48 19.26
N ALA A 6 23.45 -36.13 18.13
CA ALA A 6 22.79 -35.88 16.85
C ALA A 6 21.33 -36.37 16.84
N ALA A 7 21.07 -37.53 17.47
CA ALA A 7 19.72 -38.10 17.53
C ALA A 7 18.77 -37.25 18.40
N VAL A 8 19.28 -36.68 19.50
CA VAL A 8 18.50 -35.82 20.39
C VAL A 8 18.18 -34.48 19.71
N ALA A 9 19.12 -33.91 18.95
CA ALA A 9 18.89 -32.68 18.21
C ALA A 9 17.82 -32.83 17.11
N LEU A 10 17.81 -33.96 16.39
CA LEU A 10 16.79 -34.26 15.37
C LEU A 10 15.40 -34.45 16.00
N ALA A 11 15.33 -35.17 17.13
CA ALA A 11 14.08 -35.36 17.87
C ALA A 11 13.53 -34.03 18.43
N LEU A 12 14.41 -33.12 18.85
CA LEU A 12 14.03 -31.80 19.34
C LEU A 12 13.53 -30.88 18.20
N TRP A 13 14.04 -31.05 16.99
CA TRP A 13 13.56 -30.35 15.80
C TRP A 13 12.13 -30.77 15.39
N LEU A 14 11.76 -32.04 15.61
CA LEU A 14 10.42 -32.56 15.34
C LEU A 14 9.36 -32.10 16.38
N LEU A 15 9.81 -31.58 17.53
CA LEU A 15 8.93 -31.06 18.59
C LEU A 15 8.69 -29.55 18.48
N LEU A 16 9.37 -28.85 17.55
CA LEU A 16 9.07 -27.46 17.26
C LEU A 16 7.75 -27.41 16.47
N PRO A 17 6.71 -26.71 16.97
CA PRO A 17 5.53 -26.47 16.16
C PRO A 17 5.98 -25.79 14.88
N ALA A 18 5.50 -26.29 13.73
CA ALA A 18 5.66 -25.58 12.48
C ALA A 18 5.07 -24.18 12.69
N VAL A 19 5.94 -23.17 12.81
CA VAL A 19 5.53 -21.79 12.68
C VAL A 19 5.08 -21.69 11.24
N GLY A 20 3.78 -21.94 11.02
CA GLY A 20 3.14 -21.61 9.77
C GLY A 20 3.43 -20.14 9.56
N VAL A 21 4.20 -19.84 8.52
CA VAL A 21 4.20 -18.51 7.93
C VAL A 21 2.76 -18.33 7.51
N GLY A 22 1.97 -17.69 8.38
CA GLY A 22 0.63 -17.28 8.01
C GLY A 22 0.84 -16.41 6.78
N GLU A 23 0.29 -16.84 5.66
CA GLU A 23 0.05 -15.95 4.54
C GLU A 23 -0.88 -14.86 5.09
N ALA A 24 -0.28 -13.82 5.67
CA ALA A 24 -0.96 -12.58 5.92
C ALA A 24 -1.34 -12.10 4.54
N GLY A 25 -2.61 -12.32 4.16
CA GLY A 25 -3.18 -11.72 2.97
C GLY A 25 -2.91 -10.20 2.98
N PRO A 26 -3.00 -9.53 1.82
CA PRO A 26 -2.86 -8.08 1.77
C PRO A 26 -3.69 -7.46 2.90
N PRO A 27 -3.12 -6.53 3.68
CA PRO A 27 -3.87 -5.88 4.75
C PRO A 27 -5.18 -5.34 4.18
N PRO A 28 -6.28 -5.35 4.95
CA PRO A 28 -7.54 -4.78 4.50
C PRO A 28 -7.32 -3.35 4.01
N ILE A 29 -8.06 -2.94 2.98
CA ILE A 29 -8.03 -1.55 2.53
C ILE A 29 -8.39 -0.68 3.74
N GLN A 30 -7.50 0.25 4.05
CA GLN A 30 -7.73 1.20 5.15
C GLN A 30 -8.29 2.46 4.54
N ASP A 31 -9.48 2.85 4.98
CA ASP A 31 -10.01 4.17 4.70
C ASP A 31 -9.09 5.20 5.36
N GLY A 32 -8.50 6.06 4.54
CA GLY A 32 -7.49 7.01 4.96
C GLY A 32 -7.80 8.40 4.44
N GLU A 33 -8.05 9.32 5.36
CA GLU A 33 -8.20 10.74 5.05
C GLU A 33 -7.07 11.51 5.73
N PHE A 34 -6.43 12.41 4.98
CA PHE A 34 -5.41 13.28 5.53
C PHE A 34 -5.23 14.54 4.70
N THR A 35 -4.63 15.55 5.31
CA THR A 35 -4.22 16.79 4.66
C THR A 35 -2.70 16.89 4.69
N PHE A 36 -2.09 17.25 3.56
CA PHE A 36 -0.65 17.45 3.47
C PHE A 36 -0.30 18.72 2.70
N LEU A 37 0.92 19.23 2.90
CA LEU A 37 1.45 20.36 2.15
C LEU A 37 2.24 19.84 0.95
N LEU A 38 1.83 20.21 -0.27
CA LEU A 38 2.57 19.93 -1.50
C LEU A 38 3.42 21.16 -1.89
N PRO A 39 4.76 21.11 -1.79
CA PRO A 39 5.60 22.25 -2.17
C PRO A 39 5.56 22.52 -3.68
N ALA A 40 5.83 23.76 -4.07
CA ALA A 40 5.83 24.18 -5.47
C ALA A 40 6.81 23.34 -6.32
N GLY A 41 6.36 22.90 -7.50
CA GLY A 41 7.17 22.11 -8.44
C GLY A 41 7.51 20.70 -7.95
N ARG A 42 6.81 20.18 -6.93
CA ARG A 42 7.00 18.81 -6.42
C ARG A 42 5.78 17.95 -6.74
N LYS A 43 6.01 16.63 -6.75
CA LYS A 43 4.98 15.59 -6.83
C LYS A 43 5.09 14.74 -5.58
N GLN A 44 3.97 14.46 -4.93
CA GLN A 44 3.87 13.52 -3.81
C GLN A 44 3.03 12.33 -4.27
N CYS A 45 3.51 11.12 -4.00
CA CYS A 45 2.80 9.89 -4.34
C CYS A 45 2.44 9.13 -3.05
N PHE A 46 1.27 8.50 -3.08
CA PHE A 46 0.77 7.62 -2.04
C PHE A 46 0.46 6.27 -2.67
N TYR A 47 0.64 5.19 -1.91
CA TYR A 47 0.47 3.83 -2.41
C TYR A 47 -0.49 3.09 -1.49
N GLN A 48 -1.58 2.59 -2.07
CA GLN A 48 -2.56 1.76 -1.37
C GLN A 48 -2.58 0.38 -2.04
N SER A 49 -2.44 -0.67 -1.23
CA SER A 49 -2.65 -2.04 -1.72
C SER A 49 -4.15 -2.30 -1.84
N ALA A 50 -4.58 -2.85 -2.97
CA ALA A 50 -5.96 -3.25 -3.21
C ALA A 50 -6.03 -4.75 -3.52
N PRO A 51 -6.92 -5.52 -2.88
CA PRO A 51 -7.19 -6.90 -3.25
C PRO A 51 -7.71 -7.01 -4.69
N ALA A 52 -7.49 -8.17 -5.33
CA ALA A 52 -8.07 -8.43 -6.65
C ALA A 52 -9.61 -8.32 -6.60
N ASN A 53 -10.19 -7.66 -7.59
CA ASN A 53 -11.63 -7.39 -7.71
C ASN A 53 -12.24 -6.52 -6.59
N ALA A 54 -11.42 -5.80 -5.83
CA ALA A 54 -11.89 -4.74 -4.95
C ALA A 54 -12.05 -3.41 -5.72
N SER A 55 -12.93 -2.54 -5.24
CA SER A 55 -13.03 -1.15 -5.68
C SER A 55 -12.14 -0.25 -4.83
N LEU A 56 -11.57 0.79 -5.43
CA LEU A 56 -10.80 1.83 -4.74
C LEU A 56 -11.44 3.17 -5.07
N GLU A 57 -11.94 3.87 -4.07
CA GLU A 57 -12.39 5.25 -4.23
C GLU A 57 -11.28 6.21 -3.78
N THR A 58 -11.05 7.28 -4.54
CA THR A 58 -10.11 8.34 -4.20
C THR A 58 -10.78 9.69 -4.41
N GLU A 59 -10.73 10.53 -3.37
CA GLU A 59 -11.24 11.89 -3.37
C GLU A 59 -10.12 12.85 -2.97
N TYR A 60 -10.06 14.03 -3.60
CA TYR A 60 -9.13 15.07 -3.21
C TYR A 60 -9.77 16.46 -3.31
N GLN A 61 -9.28 17.37 -2.47
CA GLN A 61 -9.63 18.79 -2.50
C GLN A 61 -8.40 19.66 -2.22
N VAL A 62 -8.20 20.69 -3.04
CA VAL A 62 -7.20 21.74 -2.85
C VAL A 62 -7.77 22.81 -1.93
N ILE A 63 -7.34 22.80 -0.67
CA ILE A 63 -7.86 23.70 0.37
C ILE A 63 -7.09 25.03 0.47
N GLY A 64 -5.98 25.18 -0.25
CA GLY A 64 -5.18 26.41 -0.19
C GLY A 64 -3.92 26.38 -1.07
N GLY A 65 -3.35 27.57 -1.29
CA GLY A 65 -2.17 27.79 -2.11
C GLY A 65 -2.50 28.26 -3.54
N ALA A 66 -1.73 29.22 -4.04
CA ALA A 66 -1.70 29.75 -5.41
C ALA A 66 -3.03 29.63 -6.20
N GLY A 67 -3.04 28.91 -7.33
CA GLY A 67 -4.16 28.76 -8.26
C GLY A 67 -5.32 27.91 -7.74
N LEU A 68 -5.24 27.43 -6.49
CA LEU A 68 -6.17 26.46 -5.91
C LEU A 68 -6.34 25.23 -6.81
N ASP A 69 -5.24 24.80 -7.42
CA ASP A 69 -5.22 23.75 -8.42
C ASP A 69 -4.02 22.80 -8.25
N VAL A 70 -4.21 21.53 -8.63
CA VAL A 70 -3.17 20.51 -8.71
C VAL A 70 -3.33 19.67 -9.96
N ASP A 71 -2.24 19.03 -10.38
CA ASP A 71 -2.30 17.94 -11.34
C ASP A 71 -2.47 16.63 -10.55
N PHE A 72 -3.40 15.78 -10.98
CA PHE A 72 -3.73 14.51 -10.34
C PHE A 72 -3.51 13.36 -11.31
N THR A 73 -2.84 12.30 -10.85
CA THR A 73 -2.58 11.10 -11.64
C THR A 73 -2.83 9.85 -10.80
N LEU A 74 -3.56 8.88 -11.35
CA LEU A 74 -3.76 7.55 -10.76
C LEU A 74 -3.16 6.50 -11.69
N GLU A 75 -2.29 5.65 -11.14
CA GLU A 75 -1.61 4.59 -11.87
C GLU A 75 -1.93 3.22 -11.25
N SER A 76 -2.12 2.20 -12.09
CA SER A 76 -2.31 0.82 -11.64
C SER A 76 -1.00 0.23 -11.09
N PRO A 77 -1.05 -0.91 -10.36
CA PRO A 77 0.16 -1.60 -9.92
C PRO A 77 1.09 -2.05 -11.06
N GLN A 78 0.60 -2.11 -12.29
CA GLN A 78 1.38 -2.43 -13.50
C GLN A 78 1.94 -1.18 -14.21
N GLY A 79 1.75 0.01 -13.62
CA GLY A 79 2.17 1.29 -14.19
C GLY A 79 1.27 1.81 -15.30
N VAL A 80 0.04 1.31 -15.41
CA VAL A 80 -0.94 1.81 -16.39
C VAL A 80 -1.58 3.08 -15.85
N LEU A 81 -1.52 4.17 -16.61
CA LEU A 81 -2.21 5.42 -16.26
C LEU A 81 -3.72 5.23 -16.37
N LEU A 82 -4.41 5.29 -15.24
CA LEU A 82 -5.87 5.14 -15.14
C LEU A 82 -6.58 6.50 -15.20
N VAL A 83 -6.02 7.50 -14.54
CA VAL A 83 -6.54 8.87 -14.49
C VAL A 83 -5.40 9.87 -14.66
N SER A 84 -5.63 10.94 -15.43
CA SER A 84 -4.72 12.06 -15.58
C SER A 84 -5.51 13.35 -15.73
N GLU A 85 -5.40 14.23 -14.75
CA GLU A 85 -6.07 15.52 -14.72
C GLU A 85 -5.05 16.62 -14.49
N SER A 86 -5.32 17.79 -15.05
CA SER A 86 -4.45 18.96 -14.90
C SER A 86 -5.25 20.13 -14.36
N ARG A 87 -4.63 20.86 -13.42
CA ARG A 87 -5.17 22.07 -12.80
C ARG A 87 -6.60 21.91 -12.28
N LYS A 88 -6.80 20.95 -11.37
CA LYS A 88 -8.08 20.68 -10.70
C LYS A 88 -8.06 21.15 -9.25
N ALA A 89 -9.17 21.70 -8.80
CA ALA A 89 -9.40 22.07 -7.40
C ALA A 89 -9.92 20.90 -6.56
N ASP A 90 -10.59 19.94 -7.19
CA ASP A 90 -11.21 18.79 -6.57
C ASP A 90 -11.42 17.65 -7.59
N GLY A 91 -11.64 16.43 -7.10
CA GLY A 91 -11.99 15.27 -7.93
C GLY A 91 -12.31 14.03 -7.12
N VAL A 92 -13.16 13.15 -7.69
CA VAL A 92 -13.58 11.85 -7.13
C VAL A 92 -13.48 10.79 -8.22
N HIS A 93 -12.84 9.65 -7.93
CA HIS A 93 -12.67 8.53 -8.86
C HIS A 93 -12.88 7.18 -8.15
N THR A 94 -13.46 6.18 -8.83
CA THR A 94 -13.80 4.83 -8.31
C THR A 94 -13.33 3.72 -9.25
#